data_AF-A0A3D3VYB0-F1
#
_entry.id   AF-A0A3D3VYB0-F1
#
_cell.length_a   1.000
_cell.length_b   1.000
_cell.length_c   1.000
_cell.angle_alpha   90.00
_cell.angle_beta   90.00
_cell.angle_gamma   90.00
#
_symmetry.space_group_name_H-M   'P 1'
#
loop_
_entity.id
_entity.type
_entity.pdbx_description
1 polymer ?
#
loop_
_entity_poly.entity_id
_entity_poly.type
_entity_poly.pdbx_seq_one_letter_code
_entity_poly.pdbx_strand_id
1 'polypeptide(L)'
;MPLSTDVALPLDHALQFPGCCIICGRRHPDSHLPLQAEVTGWLSLLRRFAPGSRQLQVPACTGCTRLYSRRRLLTALIVWSTAAVLTWLLLPQIRQIVPRGLEKPAILICIGLCLMPVILYEVFRPVAVELIRHKDHIELQFAEFDRAMDFVAVNITAPWIRLNGQLMTDADRFSAGLVAESRNEEQ
;
A
#
# COMPACT_ATOMS: atom_id res chain seq x y z
N MET A 1 -3.31 -3.18 18.76
CA MET A 1 -2.33 -2.35 18.05
C MET A 1 -2.94 -1.97 16.73
N PRO A 2 -2.86 -0.71 16.28
CA PRO A 2 -3.37 -0.32 14.97
C PRO A 2 -2.70 -1.19 13.90
N LEU A 3 -3.48 -1.65 12.91
CA LEU A 3 -3.00 -2.57 11.86
C LEU A 3 -2.00 -1.90 10.91
N SER A 4 -2.03 -0.58 10.85
CA SER A 4 -1.15 0.32 10.10
C SER A 4 -0.86 1.56 10.93
N THR A 5 0.22 2.26 10.60
CA THR A 5 0.50 3.61 11.10
C THR A 5 0.41 4.59 9.95
N ASP A 6 -0.48 5.56 10.06
CA ASP A 6 -0.78 6.48 8.95
C ASP A 6 -0.05 7.81 9.17
N VAL A 7 0.69 8.27 8.18
CA VAL A 7 1.43 9.54 8.21
C VAL A 7 0.95 10.43 7.08
N ALA A 8 0.37 11.58 7.40
CA ALA A 8 -0.07 12.55 6.41
C ALA A 8 0.80 13.81 6.38
N LEU A 9 1.15 14.26 5.17
CA LEU A 9 1.97 15.44 4.90
C LEU A 9 1.35 16.30 3.80
N PRO A 10 1.60 17.62 3.79
CA PRO A 10 1.12 18.51 2.74
C PRO A 10 1.69 18.13 1.37
N LEU A 11 0.86 18.26 0.33
CA LEU A 11 1.19 17.88 -1.05
C LEU A 11 2.41 18.64 -1.62
N ASP A 12 2.61 19.88 -1.16
CA ASP A 12 3.68 20.77 -1.64
C ASP A 12 5.04 20.51 -0.98
N HIS A 13 5.10 19.65 0.03
CA HIS A 13 6.34 19.30 0.70
C HIS A 13 7.10 18.22 -0.09
N ALA A 14 8.41 18.44 -0.28
CA ALA A 14 9.28 17.47 -0.92
C ALA A 14 9.53 16.29 0.04
N LEU A 15 8.83 15.18 -0.19
CA LEU A 15 8.95 13.97 0.62
C LEU A 15 10.38 13.42 0.57
N GLN A 16 10.99 13.31 1.74
CA GLN A 16 12.29 12.68 1.92
C GLN A 16 12.10 11.30 2.55
N PHE A 17 12.90 10.32 2.14
CA PHE A 17 12.85 8.98 2.71
C PHE A 17 14.15 8.71 3.47
N PRO A 18 14.10 7.90 4.54
CA PRO A 18 15.32 7.50 5.25
C PRO A 18 16.25 6.71 4.30
N GLY A 19 17.56 6.76 4.56
CA GLY A 19 18.60 6.08 3.77
C GLY A 19 18.61 4.55 3.88
N CYS A 20 17.49 3.94 4.25
CA CYS A 20 17.31 2.51 4.45
C CYS A 20 16.16 1.96 3.59
N CYS A 21 16.16 0.65 3.37
CA CYS A 21 15.11 0.01 2.60
C CYS A 21 13.79 0.02 3.37
N ILE A 22 12.75 0.58 2.76
CA ILE A 22 11.43 0.70 3.40
C ILE A 22 10.74 -0.64 3.69
N ILE A 23 11.18 -1.74 3.04
CA ILE A 23 10.58 -3.08 3.14
C ILE A 23 11.31 -3.94 4.19
N CYS A 24 12.63 -3.85 4.28
CA CYS A 24 13.43 -4.75 5.14
C CYS A 24 14.33 -4.03 6.14
N GLY A 25 14.36 -2.70 6.15
CA GLY A 25 15.19 -1.88 7.04
C GLY A 25 16.69 -1.86 6.73
N ARG A 26 17.17 -2.59 5.71
CA ARG A 26 18.60 -2.63 5.37
C ARG A 26 19.12 -1.24 4.95
N ARG A 27 20.26 -0.81 5.52
CA ARG A 27 20.98 0.42 5.15
C ARG A 27 21.47 0.40 3.69
N HIS A 28 21.60 1.57 3.07
CA HIS A 28 22.09 1.77 1.70
C HIS A 28 21.38 0.88 0.65
N PRO A 29 20.10 1.16 0.35
CA PRO A 29 19.38 0.43 -0.69
C PRO A 29 19.91 0.78 -2.08
N ASP A 30 20.31 -0.25 -2.84
CA ASP A 30 20.86 -0.09 -4.19
C ASP A 30 19.80 0.20 -5.29
N SER A 31 18.53 0.37 -4.90
CA SER A 31 17.42 0.48 -5.84
C SER A 31 16.28 1.33 -5.26
N HIS A 32 15.35 1.69 -6.14
CA HIS A 32 14.11 2.36 -5.76
C HIS A 32 12.90 1.53 -6.20
N LEU A 33 11.84 1.56 -5.40
CA LEU A 33 10.54 1.01 -5.72
C LEU A 33 9.61 2.15 -6.13
N PRO A 34 9.03 2.12 -7.35
CA PRO A 34 8.01 3.09 -7.72
C PRO A 34 6.71 2.77 -6.96
N LEU A 35 6.32 3.64 -6.04
CA LEU A 35 4.99 3.65 -5.45
C LEU A 35 4.06 4.49 -6.32
N GLN A 36 2.97 3.86 -6.75
CA GLN A 36 1.88 4.57 -7.40
C GLN A 36 0.92 5.05 -6.33
N ALA A 37 0.60 6.34 -6.35
CA ALA A 37 -0.40 6.88 -5.45
C ALA A 37 -1.78 6.28 -5.79
N GLU A 38 -2.38 5.61 -4.82
CA GLU A 38 -3.77 5.20 -4.90
C GLU A 38 -4.65 6.44 -4.70
N VAL A 39 -5.58 6.65 -5.64
CA VAL A 39 -6.60 7.70 -5.51
C VAL A 39 -7.83 7.03 -4.94
N THR A 40 -8.32 7.50 -3.80
CA THR A 40 -9.53 6.98 -3.18
C THR A 40 -10.76 7.26 -4.07
N GLY A 41 -11.50 6.22 -4.43
CA GLY A 41 -12.75 6.32 -5.21
C GLY A 41 -12.96 5.16 -6.19
N TRP A 42 -14.19 4.95 -6.65
CA TRP A 42 -14.55 3.86 -7.59
C TRP A 42 -13.80 3.92 -8.94
N LEU A 43 -13.31 5.10 -9.32
CA LEU A 43 -12.47 5.32 -10.51
C LEU A 43 -10.99 4.90 -10.31
N SER A 44 -10.59 4.47 -9.10
CA SER A 44 -9.21 4.04 -8.79
C SER A 44 -8.76 2.86 -9.64
N LEU A 45 -9.66 1.90 -9.87
CA LEU A 45 -9.45 0.72 -10.71
C LEU A 45 -9.09 1.10 -12.15
N LEU A 46 -9.76 2.11 -12.70
CA LEU A 46 -9.51 2.60 -14.06
C LEU A 46 -8.22 3.44 -14.13
N ARG A 47 -7.97 4.27 -13.11
CA ARG A 47 -6.74 5.10 -13.05
C ARG A 47 -5.46 4.31 -12.81
N ARG A 48 -5.56 3.09 -12.28
CA ARG A 48 -4.40 2.17 -12.17
C ARG A 48 -3.74 1.89 -13.53
N PHE A 49 -4.50 2.01 -14.62
CA PHE A 49 -4.03 1.82 -16.00
C PHE A 49 -3.78 3.12 -16.76
N ALA A 50 -4.04 4.29 -16.16
CA ALA A 50 -3.88 5.57 -16.84
C ALA A 50 -2.39 5.98 -16.92
N PRO A 51 -1.85 6.28 -18.12
CA PRO A 51 -0.51 6.82 -18.26
C PRO A 51 -0.44 8.24 -17.69
N GLY A 52 0.44 8.48 -16.72
CA GLY A 52 0.67 9.81 -16.14
C GLY A 52 0.44 9.96 -14.64
N SER A 53 0.17 8.88 -13.90
CA SER A 53 0.21 8.94 -12.43
C SER A 53 1.64 9.27 -11.97
N ARG A 54 1.79 10.32 -11.15
CA ARG A 54 3.09 10.63 -10.52
C ARG A 54 3.50 9.44 -9.67
N GLN A 55 4.64 8.83 -10.01
CA GLN A 55 5.23 7.75 -9.25
C GLN A 55 6.19 8.33 -8.23
N LEU A 56 6.03 7.96 -6.97
CA LEU A 56 6.96 8.32 -5.91
C LEU A 56 8.02 7.22 -5.83
N GLN A 57 9.29 7.58 -5.99
CA GLN A 57 10.38 6.62 -5.87
C GLN A 57 10.77 6.48 -4.39
N VAL A 58 10.64 5.26 -3.87
CA VAL A 58 10.94 4.96 -2.46
C VAL A 58 12.15 4.04 -2.37
N PRO A 59 13.13 4.29 -1.49
CA PRO A 59 14.32 3.46 -1.36
C PRO A 59 13.98 2.00 -1.00
N ALA A 60 14.48 1.05 -1.80
CA ALA A 60 14.26 -0.37 -1.57
C ALA A 60 15.39 -1.25 -2.16
N CYS A 61 15.76 -2.34 -1.48
CA CYS A 61 16.74 -3.28 -2.03
C CYS A 61 16.22 -3.96 -3.30
N THR A 62 17.12 -4.29 -4.24
CA THR A 62 16.81 -5.04 -5.48
C THR A 62 16.08 -6.36 -5.23
N GLY A 63 16.45 -7.08 -4.17
CA GLY A 63 15.76 -8.30 -3.74
C GLY A 63 14.31 -8.02 -3.28
N CYS A 64 14.10 -6.94 -2.53
CA CYS A 64 12.78 -6.53 -2.05
C CYS A 64 11.89 -6.04 -3.18
N THR A 65 12.42 -5.25 -4.13
CA THR A 65 11.67 -4.79 -5.31
C THR A 65 11.24 -5.97 -6.19
N ARG A 66 12.13 -6.95 -6.41
CA ARG A 66 11.82 -8.17 -7.16
C ARG A 66 10.80 -9.05 -6.43
N LEU A 67 10.91 -9.19 -5.12
CA LEU A 67 9.94 -9.93 -4.31
C LEU A 67 8.56 -9.26 -4.38
N TYR A 68 8.52 -7.93 -4.28
CA TYR A 68 7.29 -7.15 -4.36
C TYR A 68 6.62 -7.28 -5.73
N SER A 69 7.37 -7.09 -6.82
CA SER A 69 6.83 -7.22 -8.18
C SER A 69 6.38 -8.65 -8.47
N ARG A 70 7.14 -9.66 -8.04
CA ARG A 70 6.76 -11.08 -8.19
C ARG A 70 5.50 -11.41 -7.39
N ARG A 71 5.36 -10.90 -6.16
CA ARG A 71 4.13 -11.07 -5.37
C ARG A 71 2.94 -10.47 -6.08
N ARG A 72 3.04 -9.21 -6.54
CA ARG A 72 1.95 -8.55 -7.26
C ARG A 72 1.53 -9.30 -8.53
N LEU A 73 2.51 -9.79 -9.31
CA LEU A 73 2.25 -10.55 -10.52
C LEU A 73 1.66 -11.94 -10.21
N LEU A 74 2.18 -12.65 -9.21
CA LEU A 74 1.66 -13.94 -8.78
C LEU A 74 0.23 -13.81 -8.24
N THR A 75 -0.05 -12.82 -7.40
CA THR A 75 -1.41 -12.58 -6.89
C THR A 75 -2.37 -12.27 -8.04
N ALA A 76 -1.97 -11.41 -8.98
CA ALA A 76 -2.77 -11.13 -10.17
C ALA A 76 -3.02 -12.40 -11.00
N LEU A 77 -1.99 -13.21 -11.27
CA LEU A 77 -2.14 -14.47 -12.01
C LEU A 77 -3.06 -15.44 -11.28
N ILE A 78 -2.92 -15.60 -9.96
CA ILE A 78 -3.78 -16.46 -9.14
C ILE A 78 -5.23 -15.99 -9.27
N VAL A 79 -5.50 -14.69 -9.06
CA VAL A 79 -6.84 -14.10 -9.16
C VAL A 79 -7.45 -14.31 -10.55
N TRP A 80 -6.71 -14.03 -11.62
CA TRP A 80 -7.21 -14.21 -12.98
C TRP A 80 -7.43 -15.67 -13.33
N SER A 81 -6.51 -16.56 -12.91
CA SER A 81 -6.62 -17.99 -13.17
C SER A 81 -7.80 -18.62 -12.41
N THR A 82 -8.00 -18.29 -11.14
CA THR A 82 -9.14 -18.78 -10.35
C THR A 82 -10.44 -18.26 -10.94
N ALA A 83 -10.53 -16.96 -11.26
CA ALA A 83 -11.71 -16.38 -11.90
C ALA A 83 -12.04 -17.05 -13.25
N ALA A 84 -11.03 -17.32 -14.09
CA ALA A 84 -11.22 -18.00 -15.37
C ALA A 84 -11.70 -19.45 -15.20
N VAL A 85 -11.04 -20.23 -14.32
CA VAL A 85 -11.39 -21.63 -14.04
C VAL A 85 -12.81 -21.74 -13.48
N LEU A 86 -13.17 -20.85 -12.55
CA LEU A 86 -14.51 -20.84 -11.94
C LEU A 86 -15.57 -20.40 -12.92
N THR A 87 -15.31 -19.37 -13.71
CA THR A 87 -16.24 -18.95 -14.77
C THR A 87 -16.47 -20.11 -15.73
N TRP A 88 -15.42 -20.84 -16.12
CA TRP A 88 -15.58 -21.99 -17.01
C TRP A 88 -16.37 -23.14 -16.37
N LEU A 89 -16.08 -23.50 -15.12
CA LEU A 89 -16.73 -24.62 -14.42
C LEU A 89 -18.18 -24.32 -14.01
N LEU A 90 -18.45 -23.12 -13.51
CA LEU A 90 -19.75 -22.76 -12.91
C LEU A 90 -20.76 -22.27 -13.94
N LEU A 91 -20.34 -21.64 -15.03
CA LEU A 91 -21.26 -21.11 -16.05
C LEU A 91 -22.23 -22.16 -16.62
N PRO A 92 -21.84 -23.41 -16.94
CA PRO A 92 -22.80 -24.40 -17.42
C PRO A 92 -23.79 -24.83 -16.33
N GLN A 93 -23.35 -24.97 -15.08
CA GLN A 93 -24.22 -25.39 -13.97
C GLN A 93 -25.22 -24.31 -13.58
N ILE A 94 -24.77 -23.04 -13.53
CA ILE A 94 -25.63 -21.90 -13.18
C ILE A 94 -26.75 -21.75 -14.22
N ARG A 95 -26.46 -21.91 -15.52
CA ARG A 95 -27.47 -21.84 -16.59
C ARG A 95 -28.55 -22.91 -16.52
N GLN A 96 -28.28 -24.04 -15.86
CA GLN A 96 -29.25 -25.13 -15.71
C GLN A 96 -30.15 -24.95 -14.47
N ILE A 97 -29.63 -24.33 -13.41
CA ILE A 97 -30.28 -24.27 -12.10
C ILE A 97 -30.98 -22.92 -11.88
N VAL A 98 -30.37 -21.83 -12.33
CA VAL A 98 -30.76 -20.46 -11.95
C VAL A 98 -31.63 -19.84 -13.05
N PRO A 99 -32.79 -19.24 -12.72
CA PRO A 99 -33.61 -18.54 -13.70
C PRO A 99 -32.85 -17.34 -14.29
N ARG A 100 -33.08 -17.05 -15.58
CA ARG A 100 -32.33 -16.07 -16.39
C ARG A 100 -32.11 -14.69 -15.73
N GLY A 101 -33.00 -14.25 -14.84
CA GLY A 101 -32.86 -12.98 -14.12
C GLY A 101 -31.83 -12.99 -12.99
N LEU A 102 -31.50 -14.15 -12.43
CA LEU A 102 -30.62 -14.30 -11.27
C LEU A 102 -29.23 -14.86 -11.61
N GLU A 103 -28.97 -15.19 -12.88
CA GLU A 103 -27.67 -15.74 -13.31
C GLU A 103 -26.50 -14.78 -12.99
N LYS A 104 -26.67 -13.49 -13.30
CA LYS A 104 -25.64 -12.46 -13.06
C LYS A 104 -25.25 -12.31 -11.59
N PRO A 105 -26.19 -12.08 -10.64
CA PRO A 105 -25.83 -11.97 -9.22
C PRO A 105 -25.26 -13.28 -8.67
N ALA A 106 -25.75 -14.45 -9.12
CA ALA A 106 -25.20 -15.74 -8.69
C ALA A 106 -23.73 -15.92 -9.10
N ILE A 107 -23.39 -15.55 -10.35
CA ILE A 107 -21.99 -15.55 -10.83
C ILE A 107 -21.14 -14.59 -10.00
N LEU A 108 -21.63 -13.37 -9.73
CA LEU A 108 -20.88 -12.38 -8.95
C LEU A 108 -20.58 -12.85 -7.52
N ILE A 109 -21.57 -13.47 -6.85
CA ILE A 109 -21.42 -14.05 -5.51
C ILE A 109 -20.40 -15.19 -5.52
N CYS A 110 -20.46 -16.08 -6.51
CA CYS A 110 -19.50 -17.18 -6.64
C CYS A 110 -18.07 -16.67 -6.85
N ILE A 111 -17.89 -15.68 -7.72
CA ILE A 111 -16.58 -15.03 -7.92
C ILE A 111 -16.12 -14.40 -6.60
N GLY A 112 -16.99 -13.66 -5.91
CA GLY A 112 -16.67 -13.03 -4.62
C GLY A 112 -16.21 -14.03 -3.55
N LEU A 113 -16.96 -15.13 -3.37
CA LEU A 113 -16.61 -16.21 -2.43
C LEU A 113 -15.25 -16.84 -2.75
N CYS A 114 -14.92 -16.99 -4.03
CA CYS A 114 -13.66 -17.60 -4.44
C CYS A 114 -12.46 -16.65 -4.39
N LEU A 115 -12.69 -15.34 -4.52
CA LEU A 115 -11.66 -14.33 -4.29
C LEU A 115 -11.41 -14.12 -2.79
N MET A 116 -12.32 -14.57 -1.92
CA MET A 116 -12.24 -14.37 -0.47
C MET A 116 -10.91 -14.84 0.16
N PRO A 117 -10.33 -16.02 -0.16
CA PRO A 117 -9.03 -16.41 0.37
C PRO A 117 -7.88 -15.48 -0.06
N VAL A 118 -7.93 -14.95 -1.28
CA VAL A 118 -6.93 -13.99 -1.77
C VAL A 118 -7.08 -12.66 -1.04
N ILE A 119 -8.32 -12.18 -0.91
CA ILE A 119 -8.63 -10.96 -0.16
C ILE A 119 -8.16 -11.10 1.30
N LEU A 120 -8.46 -12.23 1.96
CA LEU A 120 -7.97 -12.50 3.31
C LEU A 120 -6.43 -12.50 3.35
N TYR A 121 -5.76 -13.14 2.40
CA TYR A 121 -4.30 -13.17 2.35
C TYR A 121 -3.70 -11.77 2.25
N GLU A 122 -4.29 -10.89 1.42
CA GLU A 122 -3.87 -9.49 1.32
C GLU A 122 -4.14 -8.71 2.61
N VAL A 123 -5.30 -8.92 3.25
CA VAL A 123 -5.65 -8.29 4.53
C VAL A 123 -4.70 -8.69 5.67
N PHE A 124 -4.31 -9.96 5.74
CA PHE A 124 -3.39 -10.45 6.77
C PHE A 124 -1.91 -10.17 6.49
N ARG A 125 -1.58 -9.75 5.26
CA ARG A 125 -0.21 -9.38 4.87
C ARG A 125 -0.23 -8.05 4.13
N PRO A 126 -0.49 -6.94 4.87
CA PRO A 126 -0.48 -5.62 4.27
C PRO A 126 0.86 -5.34 3.61
N VAL A 127 0.83 -4.52 2.57
CA VAL A 127 2.03 -4.02 1.92
C VAL A 127 2.82 -3.18 2.94
N ALA A 128 4.16 -3.23 2.87
CA ALA A 128 5.01 -2.53 3.83
C ALA A 128 4.70 -1.02 3.89
N VAL A 129 4.45 -0.40 2.73
CA VAL A 129 4.05 1.01 2.60
C VAL A 129 3.04 1.16 1.48
N GLU A 130 1.96 1.86 1.77
CA GLU A 130 0.95 2.29 0.80
C GLU A 130 0.92 3.82 0.71
N LEU A 131 0.74 4.35 -0.50
CA LEU A 131 0.71 5.77 -0.78
C LEU A 131 -0.69 6.16 -1.24
N ILE A 132 -1.39 6.95 -0.44
CA ILE A 132 -2.72 7.48 -0.74
C ILE A 132 -2.58 8.96 -1.04
N ARG A 133 -3.09 9.40 -2.19
CA ARG A 133 -3.08 10.82 -2.54
C ARG A 133 -4.48 11.41 -2.41
N HIS A 134 -4.60 12.36 -1.50
CA HIS A 134 -5.77 13.21 -1.35
C HIS A 134 -5.59 14.51 -2.16
N LYS A 135 -6.62 15.35 -2.17
CA LYS A 135 -6.60 16.63 -2.90
C LYS A 135 -5.53 17.58 -2.36
N ASP A 136 -5.44 17.68 -1.03
CA ASP A 136 -4.64 18.69 -0.33
C ASP A 136 -3.41 18.11 0.39
N HIS A 137 -3.31 16.77 0.46
CA HIS A 137 -2.25 16.09 1.20
C HIS A 137 -1.95 14.70 0.63
N ILE A 138 -0.82 14.16 1.05
CA ILE A 138 -0.40 12.80 0.80
C ILE A 138 -0.45 12.05 2.14
N GLU A 139 -0.98 10.85 2.13
CA GLU A 139 -1.03 9.94 3.26
C GLU A 139 -0.21 8.69 2.92
N LEU A 140 0.68 8.30 3.82
CA LEU A 140 1.50 7.10 3.73
C LEU A 140 1.09 6.17 4.85
N GLN A 141 0.69 4.95 4.51
CA GLN A 141 0.34 3.93 5.49
C GLN A 141 1.50 2.95 5.62
N PHE A 142 2.07 2.85 6.81
CA PHE A 142 3.17 1.95 7.11
C PHE A 142 2.65 0.73 7.87
N ALA A 143 3.12 -0.46 7.50
CA ALA A 143 2.79 -1.68 8.24
C ALA A 143 3.47 -1.73 9.63
N GLU A 144 4.61 -1.05 9.79
CA GLU A 144 5.41 -1.03 11.03
C GLU A 144 5.56 0.41 11.56
N PHE A 145 5.28 0.60 12.85
CA PHE A 145 5.35 1.90 13.52
C PHE A 145 6.76 2.51 13.50
N ASP A 146 7.80 1.70 13.75
CA ASP A 146 9.19 2.18 13.76
C ASP A 146 9.59 2.83 12.44
N ARG A 147 9.14 2.28 11.30
CA ARG A 147 9.43 2.84 9.97
C ARG A 147 8.67 4.14 9.72
N ALA A 148 7.45 4.23 10.23
CA ALA A 148 6.69 5.48 10.17
C ALA A 148 7.41 6.58 10.95
N MET A 149 7.96 6.25 12.13
CA MET A 149 8.72 7.20 12.94
C MET A 149 10.03 7.63 12.29
N ASP A 150 10.80 6.70 11.71
CA ASP A 150 12.01 7.03 10.95
C ASP A 150 11.68 7.98 9.78
N PHE A 151 10.56 7.73 9.09
CA PHE A 151 10.08 8.60 8.02
C PHE A 151 9.67 9.99 8.52
N VAL A 152 8.94 10.06 9.65
CA VAL A 152 8.54 11.33 10.28
C VAL A 152 9.76 12.15 10.68
N ALA A 153 10.79 11.51 11.25
CA ALA A 153 12.00 12.20 11.69
C ALA A 153 12.72 12.91 10.54
N VAL A 154 12.81 12.28 9.36
CA VAL A 154 13.44 12.89 8.18
C VAL A 154 12.59 14.04 7.60
N ASN A 155 11.27 14.02 7.79
CA ASN A 155 10.34 15.03 7.26
C ASN A 155 9.86 16.03 8.31
N ILE A 156 10.57 16.19 9.43
CA ILE A 156 10.18 17.08 10.54
C ILE A 156 9.99 18.56 10.12
N THR A 157 10.65 18.94 9.01
CA THR A 157 10.60 20.29 8.42
C THR A 157 9.28 20.57 7.67
N ALA A 158 8.40 19.58 7.52
CA ALA A 158 7.09 19.80 6.94
C ALA A 158 6.26 20.82 7.76
N PRO A 159 5.46 21.69 7.12
CA PRO A 159 4.61 22.65 7.82
C PRO A 159 3.73 21.98 8.89
N TRP A 160 3.19 20.82 8.54
CA TRP A 160 2.41 19.98 9.43
C TRP A 160 2.61 18.51 9.10
N ILE A 161 2.51 17.66 10.12
CA ILE A 161 2.53 16.21 10.02
C ILE A 161 1.37 15.68 10.86
N ARG A 162 0.59 14.75 10.32
CA ARG A 162 -0.40 14.00 11.10
C ARG A 162 0.03 12.55 11.24
N LEU A 163 0.00 12.04 12.46
CA LEU A 163 0.27 10.64 12.78
C LEU A 163 -1.03 10.02 13.30
N ASN A 164 -1.52 8.97 12.63
CA ASN A 164 -2.80 8.31 12.94
C ASN A 164 -3.97 9.32 13.08
N GLY A 165 -4.00 10.30 12.17
CA GLY A 165 -5.03 11.35 12.15
C GLY A 165 -4.83 12.50 13.15
N GLN A 166 -3.87 12.41 14.09
CA GLN A 166 -3.57 13.46 15.05
C GLN A 166 -2.45 14.37 14.57
N LEU A 167 -2.63 15.68 14.69
CA LEU A 167 -1.59 16.66 14.35
C LEU A 167 -0.45 16.56 15.36
N MET A 168 0.78 16.33 14.88
CA MET A 168 1.96 16.31 15.75
C MET A 168 2.29 17.73 16.24
N THR A 169 2.38 17.88 17.56
CA THR A 169 2.83 19.13 18.19
C THR A 169 4.34 19.30 18.05
N ASP A 170 4.85 20.50 18.27
CA ASP A 170 6.30 20.75 18.20
C ASP A 170 7.09 19.93 19.23
N ALA A 171 6.48 19.62 20.39
CA ALA A 171 7.08 18.74 21.40
C ALA A 171 7.22 17.29 20.89
N ASP A 172 6.21 16.78 20.18
CA ASP A 172 6.25 15.44 19.58
C ASP A 172 7.29 15.37 18.45
N ARG A 173 7.42 16.46 17.68
CA ARG A 173 8.44 16.57 16.64
C ARG A 173 9.84 16.53 17.23
N PHE A 174 10.08 17.30 18.29
CA PHE A 174 11.38 17.35 18.95
C PHE A 174 11.79 15.97 19.49
N SER A 175 10.86 15.24 20.13
CA SER A 175 11.14 13.88 20.61
C SER A 175 11.41 12.89 19.48
N ALA A 176 10.67 12.97 18.37
CA ALA A 176 10.95 12.14 17.18
C ALA A 176 12.34 12.41 16.57
N GLY A 177 12.77 13.68 16.54
CA GLY A 177 14.10 14.06 16.07
C GLY A 177 15.22 13.47 16.92
N LEU A 178 15.10 13.57 18.25
CA LEU A 178 16.10 13.02 19.18
C LEU A 178 16.25 11.50 19.07
N VAL A 179 15.14 10.77 18.86
CA VAL A 179 15.17 9.31 18.70
C VAL A 179 15.88 8.90 17.40
N ALA A 180 15.73 9.68 16.33
CA ALA A 180 16.44 9.42 15.08
C ALA A 180 17.94 9.71 15.18
N GLU A 181 18.32 10.74 15.94
CA GLU A 181 19.72 11.09 16.16
C GLU A 181 20.44 10.04 17.00
N SER A 182 19.83 9.55 18.09
CA SER A 182 20.43 8.49 18.91
C SER A 182 20.59 7.16 18.15
N ARG A 183 19.63 6.79 17.29
CA ARG A 183 19.76 5.61 16.41
C ARG A 183 20.88 5.73 15.38
N ASN A 184 21.22 6.94 14.95
CA ASN A 184 22.34 7.18 14.05
C ASN A 184 23.69 7.07 14.77
N GLU A 185 23.77 7.38 16.07
CA GLU A 185 25.00 7.28 16.84
C GLU A 185 25.36 5.84 17.25
N GLU A 186 24.37 4.99 17.51
CA GLU A 186 24.59 3.59 17.91
C GLU A 186 25.06 2.66 16.77
N GLN A 187 25.13 3.14 15.54
CA GLN A 187 25.25 2.30 14.34
C GLN A 187 26.30 2.77 13.33
#